data_AF-A0AB73U4K9-F1
#
_entry.id   AF-A0AB73U4K9-F1
#
_cell.length_a   1.000
_cell.length_b   1.000
_cell.length_c   1.000
_cell.angle_alpha   90.00
_cell.angle_beta   90.00
_cell.angle_gamma   90.00
#
_symmetry.space_group_name_H-M   'P 1'
#
loop_
_entity.id
_entity.type
_entity.pdbx_description
1 polymer ?
#
loop_
_entity_poly.entity_id
_entity_poly.type
_entity_poly.pdbx_seq_one_letter_code
_entity_poly.pdbx_strand_id
1 'polypeptide(L)' 'MTLHELAVEAGMTVDSGPEELADIASSIAETNAVPLSAYEVTRALLRLQREQRAQIEWAAIESEKVPA' A
#
# COMPACT_ATOMS: atom_id res chain seq x y z
N MET A 1 6.38 -8.13 11.75
CA MET A 1 5.68 -7.85 10.48
C MET A 1 6.10 -6.49 9.97
N THR A 2 6.17 -6.32 8.66
CA THR A 2 6.41 -5.03 8.01
C THR A 2 5.11 -4.23 7.89
N LEU A 3 5.20 -2.92 7.67
CA LEU A 3 4.02 -2.09 7.44
C LEU A 3 3.22 -2.56 6.21
N HIS A 4 3.89 -3.06 5.18
CA HIS A 4 3.26 -3.60 3.99
C HIS A 4 2.42 -4.85 4.31
N GLU A 5 2.98 -5.79 5.08
CA GLU A 5 2.25 -7.00 5.51
C GLU A 5 1.00 -6.64 6.33
N LEU A 6 1.14 -5.71 7.28
CA LEU A 6 0.03 -5.21 8.08
C LEU A 6 -1.05 -4.56 7.21
N ALA A 7 -0.66 -3.78 6.22
CA ALA A 7 -1.59 -3.12 5.31
C ALA A 7 -2.34 -4.12 4.44
N VAL A 8 -1.66 -5.13 3.91
CA VAL A 8 -2.28 -6.21 3.12
C VAL A 8 -3.25 -7.03 3.97
N GLU A 9 -2.87 -7.37 5.21
CA GLU A 9 -3.76 -8.07 6.15
C GLU A 9 -5.00 -7.24 6.49
N ALA A 10 -4.84 -5.92 6.60
CA ALA A 10 -5.94 -4.98 6.78
C ALA A 10 -6.76 -4.70 5.50
N GLY A 11 -6.46 -5.37 4.38
CA GLY A 11 -7.22 -5.29 3.14
C GLY A 11 -6.80 -4.17 2.19
N MET A 12 -5.62 -3.57 2.37
CA MET A 12 -5.08 -2.59 1.42
C MET A 12 -4.88 -3.23 0.05
N THR A 13 -5.39 -2.55 -0.99
CA THR A 13 -5.16 -2.92 -2.39
C THR A 13 -4.51 -1.78 -3.16
N VAL A 14 -4.07 -2.08 -4.39
CA VAL A 14 -3.51 -1.08 -5.29
C VAL A 14 -4.51 0.01 -5.66
N ASP A 15 -5.81 -0.28 -5.58
CA ASP A 15 -6.91 0.60 -5.95
C ASP A 15 -7.52 1.36 -4.77
N SER A 16 -7.09 1.05 -3.54
CA SER A 16 -7.67 1.64 -2.33
C SER A 16 -7.71 3.16 -2.35
N GLY A 17 -8.83 3.74 -1.93
CA GLY A 17 -9.01 5.19 -1.90
C GLY A 17 -8.20 5.85 -0.77
N PRO A 18 -7.94 7.16 -0.84
CA PRO A 18 -7.28 7.90 0.25
C PRO A 18 -7.99 7.76 1.61
N GLU A 19 -9.31 7.69 1.62
CA GLU A 19 -10.11 7.49 2.84
C GLU A 19 -9.90 6.07 3.41
N GLU A 20 -9.98 5.03 2.58
CA GLU A 20 -9.71 3.65 3.00
C GLU A 20 -8.27 3.49 3.54
N LEU A 21 -7.29 4.15 2.91
CA LEU A 21 -5.91 4.13 3.40
C LEU A 21 -5.75 4.86 4.74
N ALA A 22 -6.55 5.90 5.00
CA ALA A 22 -6.56 6.58 6.29
C ALA A 22 -7.19 5.71 7.39
N ASP A 23 -8.27 4.98 7.06
CA ASP A 23 -8.91 4.04 7.98
C ASP A 23 -7.98 2.87 8.33
N ILE A 24 -7.34 2.27 7.33
CA ILE A 24 -6.34 1.21 7.51
C ILE A 24 -5.18 1.71 8.37
N ALA A 25 -4.67 2.91 8.07
CA ALA A 25 -3.58 3.51 8.83
C ALA A 25 -3.94 3.75 10.30
N SER A 26 -5.18 4.20 10.56
CA SER A 26 -5.68 4.42 11.92
C SER A 26 -5.78 3.10 12.68
N SER A 27 -6.35 2.06 12.06
CA SER A 27 -6.41 0.72 12.65
C SER A 27 -5.00 0.18 12.97
N ILE A 28 -4.05 0.28 12.04
CA ILE A 28 -2.66 -0.17 12.26
C ILE A 28 -2.00 0.60 13.41
N ALA A 29 -2.16 1.93 13.46
CA ALA A 29 -1.58 2.75 14.51
C ALA A 29 -2.17 2.44 15.90
N GLU A 30 -3.49 2.19 15.99
CA GLU A 30 -4.18 1.84 17.23
C GLU A 30 -3.73 0.50 17.81
N THR A 31 -3.36 -0.47 16.96
CA THR A 31 -2.81 -1.75 17.42
C THR A 31 -1.40 -1.65 18.02
N ASN A 32 -0.74 -0.48 17.93
CA ASN A 32 0.68 -0.29 18.28
C ASN A 32 1.63 -1.27 17.56
N ALA A 33 1.21 -1.85 16.43
CA ALA A 33 2.02 -2.77 15.64
C ALA A 33 3.25 -2.08 14.99
N VAL A 34 3.22 -0.75 14.91
CA VAL A 34 4.32 0.10 14.44
C VAL A 34 4.48 1.33 15.34
N PRO A 35 5.71 1.81 15.58
CA PRO A 35 5.97 3.00 16.42
C PRO A 35 5.78 4.30 15.60
N LEU A 36 4.66 4.41 14.89
CA LEU A 36 4.35 5.53 13.99
C LEU A 36 2.95 6.07 14.30
N SER A 37 2.76 7.38 14.15
CA SER A 37 1.44 7.99 14.21
C SER A 37 0.58 7.57 13.02
N ALA A 38 -0.76 7.62 13.17
CA ALA A 38 -1.69 7.33 12.08
C ALA A 38 -1.37 8.16 10.81
N TYR A 39 -1.01 9.44 10.97
CA TYR A 39 -0.59 10.30 9.87
C TYR A 39 0.66 9.78 9.13
N GLU A 40 1.69 9.36 9.87
CA GLU A 40 2.91 8.79 9.28
C GLU A 40 2.62 7.48 8.58
N VAL A 41 1.74 6.66 9.15
CA VAL A 41 1.27 5.42 8.54
C VAL A 41 0.53 5.72 7.24
N THR A 42 -0.47 6.62 7.22
CA THR A 42 -1.21 6.99 5.99
C THR A 42 -0.28 7.45 4.89
N ARG A 43 0.69 8.31 5.22
CA ARG A 43 1.69 8.80 4.24
C ARG A 43 2.53 7.64 3.67
N ALA A 44 2.92 6.70 4.51
CA ALA A 44 3.67 5.52 4.07
C ALA A 44 2.81 4.59 3.20
N LEU A 45 1.53 4.38 3.54
CA LEU A 45 0.61 3.57 2.73
C LEU A 45 0.38 4.18 1.35
N LEU A 46 0.16 5.50 1.25
CA LEU A 46 0.04 6.19 -0.03
C LEU A 46 1.28 6.01 -0.92
N ARG A 47 2.47 6.04 -0.30
CA ARG A 47 3.72 5.80 -1.02
C ARG A 47 3.81 4.36 -1.52
N LEU A 48 3.53 3.38 -0.65
CA LEU A 48 3.53 1.96 -1.01
C LEU A 48 2.56 1.67 -2.16
N GLN A 49 1.36 2.24 -2.11
CA GLN A 49 0.36 2.09 -3.17
C GLN A 49 0.88 2.61 -4.51
N ARG A 50 1.53 3.79 -4.51
CA ARG A 50 2.08 4.37 -5.73
C ARG A 50 3.22 3.51 -6.31
N GLU A 51 4.07 2.96 -5.45
CA GLU A 51 5.15 2.06 -5.85
C GLU A 51 4.58 0.76 -6.46
N GLN A 52 3.51 0.19 -5.87
CA GLN A 52 2.79 -0.95 -6.44
C GLN A 52 2.18 -0.64 -7.81
N ARG A 53 1.49 0.50 -7.96
CA ARG A 53 0.92 0.92 -9.25
C ARG A 53 1.99 1.01 -10.33
N ALA A 54 3.12 1.64 -10.00
CA ALA A 54 4.23 1.74 -10.93
C ALA A 54 4.72 0.34 -11.34
N GLN A 55 4.94 -0.58 -10.39
CA GLN A 55 5.38 -1.94 -10.71
C GLN A 55 4.42 -2.69 -11.64
N ILE A 56 3.12 -2.56 -11.43
CA ILE A 56 2.09 -3.17 -12.29
C ILE A 56 2.16 -2.57 -13.71
N GLU A 57 2.28 -1.25 -13.82
CA GLU A 57 2.40 -0.56 -15.12
C GLU A 57 3.66 -0.99 -15.87
N TRP A 58 4.80 -1.07 -15.19
CA TRP A 58 6.06 -1.55 -15.77
C TRP A 58 5.96 -3.01 -16.24
N ALA A 59 5.35 -3.89 -15.43
CA ALA A 59 5.16 -5.29 -15.80
C ALA A 59 4.24 -5.45 -17.02
N ALA A 60 3.20 -4.63 -17.14
CA ALA A 60 2.32 -4.62 -18.31
C ALA A 60 3.09 -4.23 -19.58
N ILE A 61 3.91 -3.18 -19.52
CA ILE A 61 4.76 -2.74 -20.64
C ILE A 61 5.76 -3.82 -21.06
N GLU A 62 6.37 -4.52 -20.11
CA GLU A 62 7.30 -5.62 -20.42
C GLU A 62 6.61 -6.81 -21.07
N SER A 63 5.41 -7.18 -20.60
CA SER A 63 4.61 -8.27 -21.17
C SER A 63 4.19 -7.99 -22.61
N GLU A 64 3.97 -6.74 -23.00
CA GLU A 64 3.61 -6.34 -24.37
C GLU A 64 4.80 -6.38 -25.34
N LYS A 65 6.04 -6.35 -24.84
CA LYS A 65 7.27 -6.31 -25.65
C LYS A 65 7.80 -7.69 -26.04
N VAL A 66 7.27 -8.77 -25.49
CA VAL A 66 7.68 -10.14 -25.83
C VAL A 66 6.71 -10.72 -26.86
N PRO A 67 7.06 -10.77 -28.16
CA PRO A 67 6.25 -11.49 -29.14
C PRO A 67 6.35 -13.01 -28.87
N ALA A 68 5.19 -13.68 -28.92
CA ALA A 68 5.04 -15.13 -28.80
C ALA A 68 5.77 -15.91 -29.91
#